data_AF-A0A7R9HX89-F1
#
_entry.id   AF-A0A7R9HX89-F1
#
_cell.length_a   1.000
_cell.length_b   1.000
_cell.length_c   1.000
_cell.angle_alpha   90.00
_cell.angle_beta   90.00
_cell.angle_gamma   90.00
#
_symmetry.space_group_name_H-M   'P 1'
#
loop_
_entity.id
_entity.type
_entity.pdbx_description
1 polymer ?
#
loop_
_entity_poly.entity_id
_entity_poly.type
_entity_poly.pdbx_seq_one_letter_code
_entity_poly.pdbx_strand_id
1 'polypeptide(L)'
;MMLLAKFLGFGKMLLMICIIASINIFAYIGVQPMPSWYNWCISNKFYACMMIFFLCNALEGQLVSTGAFEIYYNGVPVWSKLDTGRIPQPHELFRILETQI
;
A
#
# COMPACT_ATOMS: atom_id res chain seq x y z
N MET A 1 9.11 4.30 -3.66
CA MET A 1 7.76 3.82 -3.24
C MET A 1 7.10 2.88 -4.26
N MET A 2 6.96 3.26 -5.54
CA MET A 2 6.25 2.43 -6.53
C MET A 2 6.82 1.02 -6.74
N LEU A 3 8.14 0.83 -6.68
CA LEU A 3 8.75 -0.50 -6.79
C LEU A 3 8.39 -1.41 -5.60
N LEU A 4 8.35 -0.86 -4.39
CA LEU A 4 7.98 -1.60 -3.19
C LEU A 4 6.49 -1.99 -3.22
N ALA A 5 5.62 -1.09 -3.66
CA ALA A 5 4.19 -1.37 -3.87
C ALA A 5 4.00 -2.51 -4.88
N LYS A 6 4.71 -2.46 -6.02
CA LYS A 6 4.70 -3.54 -7.03
C LYS A 6 5.19 -4.88 -6.48
N PHE A 7 6.29 -4.88 -5.71
CA PHE A 7 6.82 -6.10 -5.09
C PHE A 7 5.84 -6.70 -4.09
N LEU A 8 5.20 -5.85 -3.27
CA LEU A 8 4.18 -6.26 -2.32
C LEU A 8 2.94 -6.84 -3.04
N GLY A 9 2.54 -6.24 -4.16
CA GLY A 9 1.46 -6.73 -5.02
C GLY A 9 1.76 -8.10 -5.66
N PHE A 10 2.99 -8.35 -6.10
CA PHE A 10 3.39 -9.66 -6.63
C PHE A 10 3.55 -10.70 -5.51
N GLY A 11 4.20 -10.32 -4.41
CA GLY A 11 4.44 -11.19 -3.26
C GLY A 11 3.16 -11.69 -2.60
N LYS A 12 2.15 -10.81 -2.42
CA LYS A 12 0.84 -11.23 -1.87
C LYS A 12 0.15 -12.28 -2.74
N MET A 13 0.29 -12.19 -4.06
CA MET A 13 -0.31 -13.12 -5.01
C MET A 13 0.36 -14.49 -4.94
N LEU A 14 1.70 -14.53 -4.91
CA LEU A 14 2.46 -15.76 -4.71
C LEU A 14 2.12 -16.43 -3.38
N LEU A 15 2.08 -15.66 -2.28
CA LEU A 15 1.73 -16.17 -0.96
C LEU A 15 0.33 -16.80 -0.95
N MET A 16 -0.64 -16.14 -1.59
CA MET A 16 -2.01 -16.64 -1.73
C MET A 16 -2.05 -17.98 -2.50
N ILE A 17 -1.31 -18.08 -3.60
CA ILE A 17 -1.18 -19.34 -4.37
C ILE A 17 -0.58 -20.44 -3.49
N CYS A 18 0.47 -20.16 -2.73
CA CYS A 18 1.08 -21.13 -1.83
C CYS A 18 0.12 -21.64 -0.75
N ILE A 19 -0.70 -20.75 -0.16
CA ILE A 19 -1.69 -21.12 0.86
C ILE A 19 -2.80 -21.99 0.26
N ILE A 20 -3.30 -21.63 -0.93
CA ILE A 20 -4.33 -22.42 -1.63
C ILE A 20 -3.78 -23.80 -1.99
N ALA A 21 -2.57 -23.86 -2.52
CA ALA A 21 -1.88 -25.10 -2.88
C ALA A 21 -1.37 -25.90 -1.66
N SER A 22 -1.53 -25.41 -0.44
CA SER A 22 -1.04 -26.03 0.81
C SER A 22 0.46 -26.34 0.80
N ILE A 23 1.25 -25.49 0.13
CA ILE A 23 2.70 -25.69 0.02
C ILE A 23 3.35 -25.32 1.35
N ASN A 24 4.12 -26.24 1.94
CA ASN A 24 4.86 -25.96 3.16
C ASN A 24 6.23 -25.31 2.86
N ILE A 25 6.22 -24.00 2.62
CA ILE A 25 7.43 -23.21 2.29
C ILE A 25 8.48 -23.31 3.42
N PHE A 26 8.05 -23.42 4.68
CA PHE A 26 8.94 -23.54 5.83
C PHE A 26 9.73 -24.85 5.85
N ALA A 27 9.12 -25.95 5.39
CA ALA A 27 9.83 -27.22 5.23
C ALA A 27 10.96 -27.12 4.20
N TYR A 28 10.74 -26.40 3.08
CA TYR A 28 11.76 -26.19 2.06
C TYR A 28 12.95 -25.35 2.53
N ILE A 29 12.74 -24.46 3.50
CA ILE A 29 13.78 -23.59 4.07
C ILE A 29 14.42 -24.24 5.33
N GLY A 30 14.02 -25.46 5.68
CA GLY A 30 14.56 -26.19 6.83
C GLY A 30 14.04 -25.70 8.19
N VAL A 31 13.00 -24.87 8.22
CA VAL A 31 12.36 -24.41 9.44
C VAL A 31 11.32 -25.44 9.86
N GLN A 32 11.65 -26.22 10.89
CA GLN A 32 10.77 -27.19 11.53
C GLN A 32 10.72 -26.93 13.05
N PRO A 33 9.54 -26.98 13.67
CA PRO A 33 8.22 -27.23 13.08
C PRO A 33 7.66 -26.02 12.30
N MET A 34 6.65 -26.28 11.47
CA MET A 34 5.94 -25.23 10.72
C MET A 34 5.33 -24.21 11.70
N PRO A 35 5.45 -22.89 11.46
CA PRO A 35 4.89 -21.89 12.34
C PRO A 35 3.38 -22.02 12.52
N SER A 36 2.88 -21.81 13.74
CA SER A 36 1.46 -21.96 14.09
C SER A 36 0.54 -21.04 13.29
N TRP A 37 0.96 -19.81 13.04
CA TRP A 37 0.22 -18.85 12.21
C TRP A 37 0.09 -19.33 10.76
N TYR A 38 1.13 -19.96 10.21
CA TYR A 38 1.10 -20.48 8.85
C TYR A 38 0.22 -21.74 8.76
N ASN A 39 0.23 -22.57 9.81
CA ASN A 39 -0.68 -23.71 9.92
C ASN A 39 -2.14 -23.28 9.92
N TRP A 40 -2.47 -22.25 10.70
CA TRP A 40 -3.79 -21.68 10.70
C TRP A 40 -4.20 -21.15 9.31
N CYS A 41 -3.28 -20.53 8.57
CA CYS A 41 -3.54 -20.07 7.20
C CYS A 41 -3.87 -21.22 6.24
N ILE A 42 -3.13 -22.33 6.31
CA ILE A 42 -3.38 -23.52 5.46
C ILE A 42 -4.68 -24.23 5.87
N SER A 43 -5.03 -24.24 7.16
CA SER A 43 -6.30 -24.77 7.65
C SER A 43 -7.50 -23.92 7.23
N ASN A 44 -7.35 -22.59 7.22
CA ASN A 44 -8.42 -21.62 6.93
C ASN A 44 -8.16 -20.84 5.64
N LYS A 45 -7.91 -21.56 4.53
CA LYS A 45 -7.43 -20.99 3.26
C LYS A 45 -8.21 -19.77 2.80
N PHE A 46 -9.54 -19.88 2.73
CA PHE A 46 -10.39 -18.81 2.21
C PHE A 46 -10.29 -17.54 3.06
N TYR A 47 -10.40 -17.68 4.38
CA TYR A 47 -10.32 -16.55 5.31
C TYR A 47 -8.92 -15.93 5.32
N ALA A 48 -7.86 -16.75 5.32
CA ALA A 48 -6.48 -16.31 5.25
C ALA A 48 -6.20 -15.52 3.94
N CYS A 49 -6.69 -16.03 2.80
CA CYS A 49 -6.54 -15.34 1.51
C CYS A 49 -7.26 -14.00 1.50
N MET A 50 -8.50 -13.91 2.00
CA MET A 50 -9.23 -12.65 2.11
C MET A 50 -8.47 -11.66 3.00
N MET A 51 -8.01 -12.09 4.17
CA MET A 51 -7.29 -11.23 5.11
C MET A 51 -5.99 -10.70 4.50
N ILE A 52 -5.17 -11.56 3.89
CA ILE A 52 -3.94 -11.18 3.20
C ILE A 52 -4.24 -10.20 2.07
N PHE A 53 -5.28 -10.48 1.25
CA PHE A 53 -5.66 -9.61 0.16
C PHE A 53 -6.02 -8.21 0.66
N PHE A 54 -6.91 -8.08 1.64
CA PHE A 54 -7.34 -6.78 2.15
C PHE A 54 -6.20 -6.03 2.87
N LEU A 55 -5.44 -6.69 3.73
CA LEU A 55 -4.33 -6.07 4.45
C LEU A 55 -3.24 -5.59 3.48
N CYS A 56 -2.82 -6.43 2.54
CA CYS A 56 -1.80 -6.04 1.58
C CYS A 56 -2.29 -4.92 0.64
N ASN A 57 -3.55 -4.94 0.19
CA ASN A 57 -4.09 -3.83 -0.61
C ASN A 57 -4.19 -2.53 0.18
N ALA A 58 -4.56 -2.58 1.46
CA ALA A 58 -4.57 -1.39 2.31
C ALA A 58 -3.15 -0.80 2.46
N LEU A 59 -2.15 -1.66 2.73
CA LEU A 59 -0.75 -1.24 2.81
C LEU A 59 -0.23 -0.70 1.47
N GLU A 60 -0.58 -1.34 0.36
CA GLU A 60 -0.22 -0.87 -0.99
C GLU A 60 -0.82 0.51 -1.27
N GLY A 61 -2.09 0.71 -0.92
CA GLY A 61 -2.76 2.01 -1.01
C GLY A 61 -2.06 3.11 -0.21
N GLN A 62 -1.60 2.80 1.00
CA GLN A 62 -0.82 3.73 1.83
C GLN A 62 0.59 3.99 1.27
N LEU A 63 1.21 3.03 0.59
CA LEU A 63 2.53 3.20 -0.03
C LEU A 63 2.48 3.99 -1.34
N VAL A 64 1.35 3.92 -2.06
CA VAL A 64 1.12 4.66 -3.30
C VAL A 64 0.58 6.06 -3.02
N SER A 65 -0.30 6.20 -2.02
CA SER A 65 -0.80 7.50 -1.57
C SER A 65 0.22 8.15 -0.64
N THR A 66 1.01 9.09 -1.17
CA THR A 66 2.00 9.85 -0.38
C THR A 66 1.37 10.81 0.63
N GLY A 67 0.03 10.85 0.73
CA GLY A 67 -0.70 11.81 1.57
C GLY A 67 -0.48 13.27 1.15
N ALA A 68 0.07 13.49 -0.05
CA ALA A 68 0.32 14.80 -0.61
C ALA A 68 -1.00 15.47 -1.00
N PHE A 69 -1.15 16.73 -0.62
CA PHE A 69 -2.21 17.60 -1.13
C PHE A 69 -1.54 18.67 -1.97
N GLU A 70 -1.75 18.61 -3.28
CA GLU A 70 -1.07 19.46 -4.25
C GLU A 70 -2.09 20.16 -5.13
N ILE A 71 -1.88 21.45 -5.38
CA ILE A 71 -2.71 22.28 -6.26
C ILE A 71 -1.86 22.63 -7.47
N TYR A 72 -2.41 22.37 -8.65
CA TYR A 72 -1.77 22.67 -9.94
C TYR A 72 -2.59 23.70 -10.70
N TYR A 73 -1.92 24.66 -11.33
CA TYR A 73 -2.53 25.61 -12.26
C TYR A 73 -1.76 25.57 -13.58
N ASN A 74 -2.44 25.28 -14.70
CA ASN A 74 -1.82 25.10 -16.02
C ASN A 74 -0.59 24.17 -16.03
N GLY A 75 -0.58 23.13 -15.17
CA GLY A 75 0.52 22.17 -15.07
C GLY A 75 1.69 22.62 -14.18
N VAL A 76 1.65 23.83 -13.61
CA VAL A 76 2.64 24.30 -12.64
C VAL A 76 2.13 24.03 -11.22
N PRO A 77 2.92 23.39 -10.32
CA PRO A 77 2.53 23.20 -8.93
C PRO A 77 2.54 24.55 -8.20
N VAL A 78 1.37 24.99 -7.75
CA VAL A 78 1.21 26.28 -7.04
C VAL A 78 1.16 26.11 -5.52
N TRP A 79 0.85 24.90 -5.04
CA TRP A 79 0.94 24.56 -3.63
C TRP A 79 1.22 23.07 -3.45
N SER A 80 2.06 22.72 -2.49
CA SER A 80 2.21 21.35 -2.01
C SER A 80 2.19 21.33 -0.48
N LYS A 81 1.35 20.47 0.10
CA LYS A 81 1.34 20.19 1.54
C LYS A 81 2.66 19.56 1.99
N LEU A 82 3.36 18.86 1.09
CA LEU A 82 4.67 18.28 1.41
C LEU A 82 5.72 19.38 1.62
N ASP A 83 5.69 20.44 0.82
CA ASP A 83 6.62 21.56 0.94
C ASP A 83 6.25 22.52 2.09
N THR A 84 4.95 22.78 2.26
CA THR A 84 4.46 23.81 3.20
C THR A 84 4.12 23.25 4.58
N GLY A 85 4.02 21.94 4.73
CA GLY A 85 3.66 21.25 5.98
C GLY A 85 2.20 21.46 6.43
N ARG A 86 1.39 22.23 5.68
CA ARG A 86 -0.01 22.51 6.00
C ARG A 86 -0.89 22.62 4.74
N ILE A 87 -2.20 22.48 4.94
CA ILE A 87 -3.20 22.74 3.89
C ILE A 87 -3.39 24.27 3.81
N PRO A 88 -3.49 24.86 2.60
CA PRO A 88 -3.62 26.31 2.46
C PRO A 88 -4.95 26.77 3.07
N GLN A 89 -4.95 27.92 3.75
CA GLN A 89 -6.20 28.52 4.19
C GLN A 89 -6.98 29.08 3.00
N PRO A 90 -8.33 29.21 3.07
CA PRO A 90 -9.13 29.70 1.95
C PRO A 90 -8.61 31.02 1.36
N HIS A 91 -8.18 31.95 2.20
CA HIS A 91 -7.64 33.24 1.75
C HIS A 91 -6.29 33.15 1.03
N GLU A 92 -5.44 32.17 1.39
CA GLU A 92 -4.18 31.90 0.67
C GLU A 92 -4.48 31.27 -0.68
N LEU A 93 -5.46 30.36 -0.73
CA LEU A 93 -5.93 29.73 -1.95
C LEU A 93 -6.44 30.78 -2.95
N PHE A 94 -7.28 31.71 -2.52
CA PHE A 94 -7.77 32.79 -3.39
C PHE A 94 -6.63 33.67 -3.91
N ARG A 95 -5.66 34.03 -3.06
CA ARG A 95 -4.47 34.79 -3.51
C ARG A 95 -3.65 34.05 -4.57
N ILE A 96 -3.46 32.75 -4.39
CA ILE A 96 -2.73 31.92 -5.36
C ILE A 96 -3.47 31.88 -6.69
N LEU A 97 -4.80 31.73 -6.67
CA LEU A 97 -5.63 31.77 -7.87
C LEU A 97 -5.59 33.14 -8.55
N GLU A 98 -5.71 34.24 -7.80
CA GLU A 98 -5.63 35.61 -8.31
C GLU A 98 -4.25 35.95 -8.90
N THR A 99 -3.17 35.39 -8.36
CA THR A 99 -1.81 35.61 -8.88
C THR A 99 -1.59 34.88 -10.22
N GLN A 100 -2.41 33.87 -10.51
CA GLN A 100 -2.24 32.98 -11.67
C GLN A 100 -3.27 33.23 -12.79
N ILE A 101 -4.35 33.98 -12.51
CA ILE A 101 -5.32 34.50 -13.49
C ILE A 101 -4.80 35.79 -14.10
#